data_AF-A0A6B3KR89-F1
#
_entry.id   AF-A0A6B3KR89-F1
#
_cell.length_a   1.000
_cell.length_b   1.000
_cell.length_c   1.000
_cell.angle_alpha   90.00
_cell.angle_beta   90.00
_cell.angle_gamma   90.00
#
_symmetry.space_group_name_H-M   'P 1'
#
loop_
_entity.id
_entity.type
_entity.pdbx_description
1 polymer ?
#
loop_
_entity_poly.entity_id
_entity_poly.type
_entity_poly.pdbx_seq_one_letter_code
_entity_poly.pdbx_strand_id
1 'polypeptide(L)'
;LLTRDRILIVKGGLREDEFNGGYSLRIRQCWDYEQICADHAQRLSLRLDLREKQAFKRIDALLAKHRPGKTPLRLDLLLRAPSGGVAG
;
A
#
# COMPACT_ATOMS: atom_id res chain seq x y z
N LEU A 1 -25.06 1.09 4.67
CA LEU A 1 -24.46 0.69 3.37
C LEU A 1 -24.03 -0.77 3.48
N LEU A 2 -24.89 -1.69 3.06
CA LEU A 2 -24.55 -3.09 2.81
C LEU A 2 -25.18 -3.39 1.46
N THR A 3 -24.50 -2.95 0.42
CA THR A 3 -24.86 -3.22 -0.97
C THR A 3 -24.18 -4.52 -1.37
N ARG A 4 -24.95 -5.42 -1.97
CA ARG A 4 -24.48 -6.71 -2.45
C ARG A 4 -23.33 -6.51 -3.45
N ASP A 5 -22.37 -7.44 -3.46
CA ASP A 5 -21.24 -7.49 -4.39
C ASP A 5 -20.22 -6.34 -4.25
N ARG A 6 -20.04 -5.79 -3.05
CA ARG A 6 -19.05 -4.76 -2.74
C ARG A 6 -18.06 -5.22 -1.67
N ILE A 7 -16.80 -4.82 -1.82
CA ILE A 7 -15.74 -5.06 -0.83
C ILE A 7 -15.78 -3.91 0.18
N LEU A 8 -15.92 -4.27 1.46
CA LEU A 8 -15.91 -3.33 2.56
C LEU A 8 -14.63 -3.44 3.37
N ILE A 9 -13.99 -2.31 3.64
CA ILE A 9 -12.89 -2.21 4.58
C ILE A 9 -13.45 -1.74 5.92
N VAL A 10 -13.28 -2.55 6.96
CA VAL A 10 -13.80 -2.27 8.30
C VAL A 10 -12.66 -2.03 9.27
N LYS A 11 -12.69 -0.88 9.94
CA LYS A 11 -11.84 -0.61 11.11
C LYS A 11 -12.67 -0.78 12.37
N GLY A 12 -12.21 -1.64 13.26
CA GLY A 12 -12.99 -2.07 14.41
C GLY A 12 -12.20 -2.91 15.40
N GLY A 13 -12.90 -3.43 16.41
CA GLY A 13 -12.35 -4.44 17.31
C GLY A 13 -12.87 -5.81 16.94
N LEU A 14 -12.00 -6.81 16.87
CA LEU A 14 -12.35 -8.22 16.73
C LEU A 14 -11.96 -8.94 18.03
N ARG A 15 -12.88 -9.71 18.60
CA ARG A 15 -12.61 -10.55 19.77
C ARG A 15 -13.27 -11.90 19.61
N GLU A 16 -12.75 -12.89 20.30
CA GLU A 16 -13.43 -14.18 20.47
C GLU A 16 -14.66 -14.01 21.37
N ASP A 17 -15.71 -14.74 21.04
CA ASP A 17 -16.94 -14.84 21.82
C ASP A 17 -17.04 -16.26 22.39
N GLU A 18 -16.61 -16.39 23.64
CA GLU A 18 -16.56 -17.65 24.38
C GLU A 18 -17.95 -18.22 24.70
N PHE A 19 -18.99 -17.39 24.69
CA PHE A 19 -20.36 -17.82 25.01
C PHE A 19 -21.05 -18.50 23.84
N ASN A 20 -20.89 -17.96 22.63
CA ASN A 20 -21.57 -18.46 21.43
C ASN A 20 -20.67 -19.34 20.56
N GLY A 21 -19.38 -19.47 20.91
CA GLY A 21 -18.39 -20.18 20.09
C GLY A 21 -18.19 -19.47 18.74
N GLY A 22 -17.61 -18.27 18.77
CA GLY A 22 -17.39 -17.50 17.54
C GLY A 22 -16.53 -16.25 17.74
N TYR A 23 -16.71 -15.27 16.85
CA TYR A 23 -16.04 -13.97 16.94
C TYR A 23 -17.06 -12.84 16.95
N SER A 24 -16.81 -11.83 17.78
CA SER A 24 -17.57 -10.60 17.84
C SER A 24 -16.77 -9.45 17.21
N LEU A 25 -17.27 -8.90 16.11
CA LEU A 25 -16.71 -7.73 15.43
C LEU A 25 -17.49 -6.45 15.79
N ARG A 26 -16.80 -5.46 16.37
CA ARG A 26 -17.34 -4.11 16.60
C ARG A 26 -16.82 -3.15 15.53
N ILE A 27 -17.71 -2.73 14.63
CA ILE A 27 -17.42 -1.74 13.59
C ILE A 27 -17.28 -0.35 14.23
N ARG A 28 -16.18 0.35 13.97
CA ARG A 28 -16.02 1.79 14.30
C ARG A 28 -16.13 2.66 13.05
N GLN A 29 -15.54 2.19 11.95
CA GLN A 29 -15.61 2.84 10.63
C GLN A 29 -15.69 1.76 9.54
N CYS A 30 -16.36 2.09 8.44
CA CYS A 30 -16.51 1.23 7.29
C CYS A 30 -16.39 2.08 6.02
N TRP A 31 -15.62 1.59 5.05
CA TRP A 31 -15.47 2.21 3.74
C TRP A 31 -15.79 1.22 2.64
N ASP A 32 -16.27 1.74 1.52
CA ASP A 32 -16.21 1.01 0.26
C ASP A 32 -14.75 0.99 -0.25
N TYR A 33 -14.31 -0.14 -0.77
CA TYR A 33 -12.93 -0.33 -1.22
C TYR A 33 -12.52 0.62 -2.37
N GLU A 34 -13.41 0.86 -3.34
CA GLU A 34 -13.08 1.73 -4.47
C GLU A 34 -12.92 3.18 -4.01
N GLN A 35 -13.78 3.62 -3.08
CA GLN A 35 -13.73 4.95 -2.49
C GLN A 35 -12.43 5.16 -1.70
N ILE A 36 -12.07 4.21 -0.82
CA ILE A 36 -10.86 4.36 -0.01
C ILE A 36 -9.59 4.32 -0.86
N CYS A 37 -9.59 3.60 -1.98
CA CYS A 37 -8.48 3.62 -2.93
C CYS A 37 -8.33 5.00 -3.59
N ALA A 38 -9.41 5.65 -4.00
CA ALA A 38 -9.33 7.00 -4.59
C ALA A 38 -8.75 8.03 -3.60
N ASP A 39 -9.13 7.94 -2.33
CA ASP A 39 -8.73 8.89 -1.31
C ASP A 39 -7.33 8.62 -0.73
N HIS A 40 -6.94 7.34 -0.59
CA HIS A 40 -5.74 6.95 0.15
C HIS A 40 -4.65 6.27 -0.69
N ALA A 41 -4.96 5.69 -1.85
CA ALA A 41 -3.97 5.02 -2.71
C ALA A 41 -3.28 5.99 -3.68
N GLN A 42 -2.85 7.15 -3.16
CA GLN A 42 -2.28 8.23 -3.98
C GLN A 42 -0.74 8.21 -4.08
N ARG A 43 -0.11 7.10 -3.68
CA ARG A 43 1.36 6.94 -3.68
C ARG A 43 1.81 6.06 -4.84
N LEU A 44 2.84 6.49 -5.56
CA LEU A 44 3.56 5.63 -6.51
C LEU A 44 4.57 4.76 -5.75
N SER A 45 4.40 3.44 -5.82
CA SER A 45 5.34 2.48 -5.23
C SER A 45 6.11 1.76 -6.33
N LEU A 46 7.43 1.87 -6.32
CA LEU A 46 8.31 1.29 -7.35
C LEU A 46 9.30 0.34 -6.70
N ARG A 47 9.49 -0.83 -7.31
CA ARG A 47 10.61 -1.70 -6.98
C ARG A 47 11.72 -1.48 -8.02
N LEU A 48 12.88 -1.01 -7.57
CA LEU A 48 14.00 -0.69 -8.44
C LEU A 48 15.10 -1.73 -8.31
N ASP A 49 15.53 -2.30 -9.43
CA ASP A 49 16.70 -3.16 -9.44
C ASP A 49 17.98 -2.34 -9.62
N LEU A 50 18.69 -2.10 -8.52
CA LEU A 50 19.93 -1.34 -8.53
C LEU A 50 21.17 -2.20 -8.80
N ARG A 51 20.99 -3.49 -9.10
CA ARG A 51 22.08 -4.31 -9.65
C ARG A 51 22.44 -3.87 -11.07
N GLU A 52 21.51 -3.22 -11.78
CA GLU A 52 21.78 -2.50 -13.02
C GLU A 52 22.25 -1.07 -12.71
N LYS A 53 23.51 -0.75 -13.09
CA LYS A 53 24.22 0.46 -12.66
C LYS A 53 23.53 1.77 -13.07
N GLN A 54 22.78 1.79 -14.17
CA GLN A 54 22.15 3.00 -14.70
C GLN A 54 20.66 3.13 -14.35
N ALA A 55 20.06 2.14 -13.69
CA ALA A 55 18.63 2.10 -13.42
C ALA A 55 18.17 3.32 -12.61
N PHE A 56 18.88 3.63 -11.53
CA PHE A 56 18.55 4.78 -10.69
C PHE A 56 18.61 6.11 -11.47
N LYS A 57 19.68 6.31 -12.25
CA LYS A 57 19.88 7.55 -13.03
C LYS A 57 18.77 7.77 -14.05
N ARG A 58 18.34 6.71 -14.76
CA ARG A 58 17.25 6.79 -15.74
C ARG A 58 15.90 7.09 -15.06
N ILE A 59 15.62 6.43 -13.94
CA ILE A 59 14.38 6.63 -13.18
C ILE A 59 14.33 8.04 -12.60
N ASP A 60 15.43 8.52 -12.01
CA ASP A 60 15.45 9.87 -11.44
C ASP A 60 15.30 10.95 -12.53
N ALA A 61 15.97 10.80 -13.67
CA ALA A 61 15.81 11.71 -14.81
C ALA A 61 14.37 11.71 -15.37
N LEU A 62 13.68 10.57 -15.35
CA LEU A 62 12.27 10.48 -15.73
C LEU A 62 11.38 11.21 -14.72
N LEU A 63 11.55 10.92 -13.43
CA LEU A 63 10.77 11.55 -12.35
C LEU A 63 11.00 13.06 -12.28
N ALA A 64 12.22 13.53 -12.56
CA ALA A 64 12.55 14.96 -12.57
C ALA A 64 11.67 15.77 -13.53
N LYS A 65 11.24 15.20 -14.66
CA LYS A 65 10.34 15.87 -15.62
C LYS A 65 8.94 16.14 -15.07
N HIS A 66 8.55 15.44 -14.01
CA HIS A 66 7.24 15.56 -13.35
C HIS A 66 7.33 16.24 -11.98
N ARG A 67 8.49 16.77 -11.61
CA ARG A 67 8.67 17.55 -10.37
C ARG A 67 8.47 19.04 -10.66
N PRO A 68 7.89 19.81 -9.72
CA PRO A 68 7.36 19.37 -8.42
C PRO A 68 5.98 18.69 -8.56
N GLY A 69 5.68 17.75 -7.66
CA GLY A 69 4.38 17.07 -7.57
C GLY A 69 4.09 16.63 -6.13
N LYS A 70 2.80 16.46 -5.79
CA LYS A 70 2.36 16.08 -4.43
C LYS A 70 2.28 14.57 -4.22
N THR A 71 2.35 13.77 -5.28
CA THR A 71 2.30 12.31 -5.25
C THR A 71 3.49 11.77 -4.45
N PRO A 72 3.27 11.13 -3.29
CA PRO A 72 4.35 10.51 -2.55
C PRO A 72 4.99 9.38 -3.37
N LEU A 73 6.28 9.13 -3.15
CA LEU A 73 7.02 8.03 -3.77
C LEU A 73 7.51 7.06 -2.70
N ARG A 74 7.37 5.75 -2.94
CA ARG A 74 8.05 4.69 -2.18
C ARG A 74 8.94 3.90 -3.13
N LEU A 75 10.22 3.76 -2.80
CA LEU A 75 11.19 3.02 -3.60
C LEU A 75 11.68 1.81 -2.82
N ASP A 76 11.29 0.61 -3.23
CA ASP A 76 11.84 -0.63 -2.70
C ASP A 76 13.05 -1.03 -3.57
N LEU A 77 14.25 -0.93 -3.04
CA LEU A 77 15.51 -1.07 -3.79
C LEU A 77 16.05 -2.50 -3.65
N LEU A 78 16.22 -3.20 -4.77
CA LEU A 78 16.96 -4.45 -4.82
C LEU A 78 18.46 -4.15 -4.93
N LEU A 79 19.18 -4.41 -3.85
CA LEU A 79 20.62 -4.16 -3.76
C LEU A 79 21.40 -5.45 -4.02
N ARG A 80 22.66 -5.30 -4.43
CA ARG A 80 23.60 -6.41 -4.51
C ARG A 80 24.13 -6.73 -3.11
N ALA A 81 23.29 -7.35 -2.29
CA ALA A 81 23.65 -7.82 -0.95
C ALA A 81 23.65 -9.37 -0.92
N PRO A 82 24.47 -10.01 -0.06
CA PRO A 82 24.57 -11.46 0.03
C PRO A 82 23.24 -12.19 0.25
N SER A 83 22.26 -11.52 0.87
CA SER A 83 20.93 -12.04 1.20
C SER A 83 19.77 -11.35 0.45
N GLY A 84 20.04 -10.62 -0.64
CA GLY A 84 18.97 -9.99 -1.43
C GLY A 84 18.26 -8.82 -0.73
N GLY A 85 19.05 -7.96 -0.06
CA GLY A 85 18.55 -6.84 0.74
C GLY A 85 17.61 -5.91 -0.05
N VAL A 86 16.39 -5.77 0.48
CA VAL A 86 15.42 -4.74 0.09
C VAL A 86 15.58 -3.58 1.08
N ALA A 87 15.92 -2.40 0.58
CA ALA A 87 15.84 -1.16 1.36
C ALA A 87 14.59 -0.38 0.88
N GLY A 88 13.76 0.14 1.78
CA GLY A 88 12.50 0.80 1.42
C GLY A 88 12.10 1.91 2.39
#